data_AF-A0A9Q5DD00-F1
#
_entry.id   AF-A0A9Q5DD00-F1
#
_cell.length_a   1.000
_cell.length_b   1.000
_cell.length_c   1.000
_cell.angle_alpha   90.00
_cell.angle_beta   90.00
_cell.angle_gamma   90.00
#
_symmetry.space_group_name_H-M   'P 1'
#
loop_
_entity.id
_entity.type
_entity.pdbx_description
1 polymer ?
#
loop_
_entity_poly.entity_id
_entity_poly.type
_entity_poly.pdbx_seq_one_letter_code
_entity_poly.pdbx_strand_id
1 'polypeptide(L)'
;MKHVFNPRKLFVIVGYPCSGKKRVLQELFARKHFFPLKEPITSSVLNGDFVVINMTNRRKRTSVMCSFISRVMQYHAASSASGIIMLSLVLDNGLHDAGEMIRYLNASGYTMHYLVLRSSWSDKQLISDGDLQALKSLVSRGTVHVFEKLVTQSGVRFEQRQEELAEVINEVLGGCS
;
A
#
# COMPACT_ATOMS: atom_id res chain seq x y z
N MET A 1 -22.66 -24.76 2.55
CA MET A 1 -21.74 -23.80 3.19
C MET A 1 -21.91 -22.45 2.52
N LYS A 2 -22.27 -21.40 3.26
CA LYS A 2 -22.31 -20.04 2.72
C LYS A 2 -20.86 -19.64 2.44
N HIS A 3 -20.49 -19.45 1.18
CA HIS A 3 -19.26 -18.72 0.86
C HIS A 3 -19.43 -17.32 1.42
N VAL A 4 -18.78 -17.03 2.55
CA VAL A 4 -18.59 -15.66 3.01
C VAL A 4 -17.77 -14.99 1.92
N PHE A 5 -18.42 -14.17 1.10
CA PHE A 5 -17.73 -13.28 0.17
C PHE A 5 -16.94 -12.30 1.04
N ASN A 6 -15.68 -12.63 1.32
CA ASN A 6 -14.76 -11.71 1.97
C ASN A 6 -14.05 -10.94 0.84
N PRO A 7 -14.46 -9.69 0.54
CA PRO A 7 -13.78 -8.89 -0.45
C PRO A 7 -12.32 -8.76 -0.04
N ARG A 8 -11.42 -9.27 -0.89
CA ARG A 8 -9.98 -9.31 -0.58
C ARG A 8 -9.49 -7.95 -0.12
N LYS A 9 -8.71 -7.93 0.96
CA LYS A 9 -8.10 -6.72 1.48
C LYS A 9 -6.97 -6.30 0.54
N LEU A 10 -6.94 -5.02 0.20
CA LEU A 10 -5.87 -4.42 -0.60
C LEU A 10 -5.25 -3.26 0.18
N PHE A 11 -4.02 -3.47 0.64
CA PHE A 11 -3.23 -2.47 1.36
C PHE A 11 -2.42 -1.63 0.37
N VAL A 12 -2.51 -0.32 0.50
CA VAL A 12 -1.81 0.65 -0.34
C VAL A 12 -0.85 1.42 0.55
N ILE A 13 0.46 1.16 0.44
CA ILE A 13 1.46 1.96 1.15
C ILE A 13 1.65 3.26 0.38
N VAL A 14 1.19 4.35 0.97
CA VAL A 14 1.22 5.70 0.38
C VAL A 14 2.35 6.51 1.01
N GLY A 15 2.99 7.35 0.22
CA GLY A 15 4.01 8.28 0.69
C GLY A 15 4.53 9.10 -0.48
N TYR A 16 5.18 10.23 -0.23
CA TYR A 16 5.93 10.91 -1.29
C TYR A 16 7.00 10.02 -1.93
N PRO A 17 7.50 10.38 -3.13
CA PRO A 17 8.71 9.78 -3.67
C PRO A 17 9.82 9.67 -2.60
N CYS A 18 10.59 8.57 -2.60
CA CYS A 18 11.65 8.31 -1.61
C CYS A 18 11.21 8.11 -0.15
N SER A 19 9.92 8.03 0.19
CA SER A 19 9.49 7.91 1.59
C SER A 19 9.83 6.61 2.33
N GLY A 20 10.62 5.71 1.73
CA GLY A 20 11.02 4.44 2.34
C GLY A 20 10.02 3.28 2.16
N LYS A 21 8.95 3.45 1.36
CA LYS A 21 7.93 2.41 1.12
C LYS A 21 8.52 1.04 0.76
N LYS A 22 9.52 1.03 -0.13
CA LYS A 22 10.19 -0.20 -0.53
C LYS A 22 10.89 -0.88 0.64
N ARG A 23 11.57 -0.10 1.48
CA ARG A 23 12.25 -0.62 2.68
C ARG A 23 11.22 -1.21 3.64
N VAL A 24 10.11 -0.51 3.86
CA VAL A 24 9.00 -1.01 4.70
C VAL A 24 8.52 -2.38 4.22
N LEU A 25 8.27 -2.55 2.92
CA LEU A 25 7.92 -3.87 2.37
C LEU A 25 9.02 -4.92 2.60
N GLN A 26 10.28 -4.56 2.38
CA GLN A 26 11.38 -5.50 2.52
C GLN A 26 11.51 -6.01 3.96
N GLU A 27 11.33 -5.15 4.96
CA GLU A 27 11.35 -5.57 6.37
C GLU A 27 10.08 -6.36 6.76
N LEU A 28 8.89 -5.91 6.36
CA LEU A 28 7.62 -6.61 6.66
C LEU A 28 7.59 -8.05 6.14
N PHE A 29 8.31 -8.34 5.06
CA PHE A 29 8.36 -9.66 4.43
C PHE A 29 9.72 -10.35 4.57
N ALA A 30 10.69 -9.74 5.25
CA ALA A 30 12.08 -10.20 5.32
C ALA A 30 12.66 -10.61 3.94
N ARG A 31 12.36 -9.85 2.88
CA ARG A 31 12.65 -10.21 1.48
C ARG A 31 13.12 -9.02 0.67
N LYS A 32 14.16 -9.23 -0.15
CA LYS A 32 14.72 -8.17 -1.04
C LYS A 32 13.91 -7.97 -2.32
N HIS A 33 13.35 -9.04 -2.88
CA HIS A 33 12.68 -9.07 -4.18
C HIS A 33 11.27 -9.63 -4.08
N PHE A 34 10.38 -9.15 -4.95
CA PHE A 34 8.98 -9.55 -5.01
C PHE A 34 8.63 -9.89 -6.47
N PHE A 35 7.93 -10.99 -6.66
CA PHE A 35 7.54 -11.51 -7.98
C PHE A 35 6.02 -11.68 -8.00
N PRO A 36 5.25 -10.65 -8.36
CA PRO A 36 3.80 -10.63 -8.15
C PRO A 36 3.01 -11.65 -8.98
N LEU A 37 3.63 -12.28 -9.98
CA LEU A 37 3.03 -13.34 -10.81
C LEU A 37 3.50 -14.76 -10.38
N LYS A 38 4.09 -14.89 -9.19
CA LYS A 38 4.36 -16.17 -8.53
C LYS A 38 3.35 -16.40 -7.41
N GLU A 39 3.44 -17.56 -6.77
CA GLU A 39 2.66 -17.89 -5.57
C GLU A 39 2.70 -16.75 -4.51
N PRO A 40 1.60 -16.53 -3.79
CA PRO A 40 1.55 -15.62 -2.67
C PRO A 40 2.66 -15.86 -1.64
N ILE A 41 3.00 -14.80 -0.92
CA ILE A 41 4.08 -14.77 0.06
C ILE A 41 3.48 -14.75 1.46
N THR A 42 3.86 -15.72 2.29
CA THR A 42 3.60 -15.68 3.72
C THR A 42 4.65 -14.79 4.41
N SER A 43 4.19 -13.91 5.30
CA SER A 43 5.07 -13.12 6.18
C SER A 43 5.17 -13.81 7.54
N SER A 44 6.31 -13.66 8.21
CA SER A 44 6.47 -14.09 9.62
C SER A 44 5.86 -13.10 10.62
N VAL A 45 5.50 -11.90 10.16
CA VAL A 45 4.99 -10.80 11.00
C VAL A 45 3.52 -10.51 10.71
N LEU A 46 3.08 -10.75 9.47
CA LEU A 46 1.70 -10.51 9.03
C LEU A 46 0.92 -11.82 8.92
N ASN A 47 -0.34 -11.79 9.33
CA ASN A 47 -1.23 -12.95 9.27
C ASN A 47 -1.70 -13.23 7.83
N GLY A 48 -1.43 -14.43 7.33
CA GLY A 48 -1.91 -14.89 6.03
C GLY A 48 -0.95 -14.65 4.86
N ASP A 49 -1.49 -14.82 3.66
CA ASP A 49 -0.71 -14.79 2.42
C ASP A 49 -0.93 -13.50 1.63
N PHE A 50 0.14 -13.05 0.96
CA PHE A 50 0.16 -11.75 0.30
C PHE A 50 0.68 -11.78 -1.13
N VAL A 51 0.02 -11.04 -1.99
CA VAL A 51 0.52 -10.66 -3.32
C VAL A 51 1.10 -9.25 -3.22
N VAL A 52 2.41 -9.11 -3.41
CA VAL A 52 3.11 -7.84 -3.21
C VAL A 52 3.57 -7.25 -4.54
N ILE A 53 3.07 -6.06 -4.87
CA ILE A 53 3.51 -5.27 -6.03
C ILE A 53 4.47 -4.18 -5.55
N ASN A 54 5.77 -4.50 -5.57
CA ASN A 54 6.85 -3.58 -5.20
C ASN A 54 7.23 -2.62 -6.35
N MET A 55 6.24 -1.87 -6.84
CA MET A 55 6.42 -0.88 -7.90
C MET A 55 5.56 0.35 -7.59
N THR A 56 5.99 1.53 -8.02
CA THR A 56 5.22 2.77 -7.86
C THR A 56 5.02 3.47 -9.21
N ASN A 57 4.01 4.32 -9.27
CA ASN A 57 3.76 5.32 -10.31
C ASN A 57 4.89 6.36 -10.47
N ARG A 58 5.96 6.37 -9.66
CA ARG A 58 7.08 7.32 -9.85
C ARG A 58 7.88 7.06 -11.13
N ARG A 59 8.07 5.79 -11.50
CA ARG A 59 8.96 5.39 -12.62
C ARG A 59 8.21 4.94 -13.87
N LYS A 60 6.89 4.77 -13.76
CA LYS A 60 6.00 4.34 -14.84
C LYS A 60 4.78 5.22 -14.83
N ARG A 61 4.19 5.44 -16.01
CA ARG A 61 2.92 6.14 -16.13
C ARG A 61 1.86 5.43 -15.29
N THR A 62 0.97 6.19 -14.66
CA THR A 62 -0.06 5.65 -13.78
C THR A 62 -0.96 4.65 -14.51
N SER A 63 -1.36 4.94 -15.75
CA SER A 63 -2.12 3.99 -16.59
C SER A 63 -1.44 2.62 -16.75
N VAL A 64 -0.13 2.61 -17.01
CA VAL A 64 0.67 1.36 -17.12
C VAL A 64 0.70 0.60 -15.80
N MET A 65 0.79 1.33 -14.67
CA MET A 65 0.71 0.73 -13.34
C MET A 65 -0.66 0.12 -13.08
N CYS A 66 -1.75 0.80 -13.45
CA CYS A 66 -3.11 0.28 -13.30
C CYS A 66 -3.31 -1.00 -14.12
N SER A 67 -2.88 -1.03 -15.38
CA SER A 67 -2.93 -2.24 -16.21
C SER A 67 -2.12 -3.39 -15.60
N PHE A 68 -0.95 -3.10 -15.03
CA PHE A 68 -0.13 -4.12 -14.38
C PHE A 68 -0.77 -4.66 -13.11
N ILE A 69 -1.35 -3.79 -12.28
CA ILE A 69 -2.11 -4.19 -11.08
C ILE A 69 -3.30 -5.06 -11.50
N SER A 70 -4.08 -4.65 -12.50
CA SER A 70 -5.19 -5.45 -13.04
C SER A 70 -4.73 -6.85 -13.42
N ARG A 71 -3.64 -6.96 -14.17
CA ARG A 71 -3.07 -8.25 -14.59
C ARG A 71 -2.68 -9.12 -13.41
N VAL A 72 -1.98 -8.58 -12.42
CA VAL A 72 -1.56 -9.30 -11.21
C VAL A 72 -2.78 -9.78 -10.42
N MET A 73 -3.76 -8.91 -10.24
CA MET A 73 -4.97 -9.21 -9.50
C MET A 73 -5.82 -10.28 -10.19
N GLN A 74 -5.93 -10.23 -11.52
CA GLN A 74 -6.58 -11.26 -12.33
C GLN A 74 -5.85 -12.60 -12.26
N TYR A 75 -4.52 -12.60 -12.32
CA TYR A 75 -3.72 -13.82 -12.18
C TYR A 75 -4.01 -14.52 -10.85
N HIS A 76 -4.20 -13.74 -9.79
CA HIS A 76 -4.52 -14.24 -8.46
C HIS A 76 -6.03 -14.35 -8.19
N ALA A 77 -6.91 -14.24 -9.18
CA ALA A 77 -8.37 -14.14 -9.00
C ALA A 77 -9.03 -15.35 -8.29
N ALA A 78 -8.33 -16.48 -8.14
CA ALA A 78 -8.78 -17.63 -7.34
C ALA A 78 -8.14 -17.74 -5.94
N SER A 79 -7.09 -16.97 -5.63
CA SER A 79 -6.38 -17.01 -4.35
C SER A 79 -7.18 -16.39 -3.19
N SER A 80 -6.94 -16.77 -1.93
CA SER A 80 -7.44 -16.04 -0.76
C SER A 80 -6.50 -14.90 -0.32
N ALA A 81 -5.33 -14.76 -0.96
CA ALA A 81 -4.30 -13.83 -0.55
C ALA A 81 -4.75 -12.35 -0.61
N SER A 82 -4.27 -11.58 0.37
CA SER A 82 -4.41 -10.13 0.40
C SER A 82 -3.41 -9.46 -0.54
N GLY A 83 -3.73 -8.27 -1.04
CA GLY A 83 -2.80 -7.51 -1.89
C GLY A 83 -2.07 -6.45 -1.09
N ILE A 84 -0.78 -6.22 -1.39
CA ILE A 84 -0.06 -5.02 -0.97
C ILE A 84 0.57 -4.34 -2.18
N ILE A 85 0.31 -3.05 -2.34
CA ILE A 85 0.86 -2.24 -3.43
C ILE A 85 1.48 -0.96 -2.87
N MET A 86 2.36 -0.31 -3.63
CA MET A 86 2.92 0.98 -3.26
C MET A 86 2.41 2.10 -4.18
N LEU A 87 2.11 3.24 -3.59
CA LEU A 87 1.68 4.45 -4.28
C LEU A 87 2.62 5.61 -3.91
N SER A 88 3.19 6.29 -4.90
CA SER A 88 3.83 7.59 -4.68
C SER A 88 2.78 8.67 -4.80
N LEU A 89 2.59 9.45 -3.73
CA LEU A 89 1.63 10.54 -3.71
C LEU A 89 2.21 11.71 -4.53
N VAL A 90 1.76 11.84 -5.77
CA VAL A 90 2.07 12.94 -6.68
C VAL A 90 0.72 13.41 -7.20
N LEU A 91 0.36 14.66 -6.96
CA LEU A 91 -0.97 15.23 -7.27
C LEU A 91 -0.80 16.43 -8.20
N ASP A 92 -0.25 16.17 -9.39
CA ASP A 92 0.14 17.20 -10.37
C ASP A 92 -0.67 17.12 -11.67
N ASN A 93 -1.66 16.23 -11.76
CA ASN A 93 -2.40 15.90 -12.99
C ASN A 93 -1.51 15.46 -14.17
N GLY A 94 -0.27 15.07 -13.89
CA GLY A 94 0.68 14.59 -14.87
C GLY A 94 0.57 13.07 -15.12
N LEU A 95 1.53 12.54 -15.87
CA LEU A 95 1.58 11.10 -16.21
C LEU A 95 1.78 10.17 -15.01
N HIS A 96 2.22 10.73 -13.88
CA HIS A 96 2.53 10.01 -12.65
C HIS A 96 1.51 10.33 -11.55
N ASP A 97 0.43 11.02 -11.88
CA ASP A 97 -0.59 11.44 -10.93
C ASP A 97 -1.19 10.26 -10.18
N ALA A 98 -1.25 10.38 -8.86
CA ALA A 98 -1.77 9.36 -7.96
C ALA A 98 -3.29 9.30 -7.97
N GLY A 99 -3.97 10.41 -8.31
CA GLY A 99 -5.43 10.49 -8.39
C GLY A 99 -6.01 9.54 -9.43
N GLU A 100 -5.35 9.36 -10.58
CA GLU A 100 -5.77 8.34 -11.57
C GLU A 100 -5.74 6.93 -10.97
N MET A 101 -4.67 6.59 -10.23
CA MET A 101 -4.54 5.28 -9.59
C MET A 101 -5.59 5.09 -8.49
N ILE A 102 -5.85 6.11 -7.68
CA ILE A 102 -6.87 6.06 -6.62
C ILE A 102 -8.27 5.87 -7.23
N ARG A 103 -8.60 6.59 -8.31
CA ARG A 103 -9.87 6.40 -9.03
C ARG A 103 -10.03 4.98 -9.56
N TYR A 104 -8.97 4.41 -10.14
CA TYR A 104 -8.95 3.01 -10.57
C TYR A 104 -9.17 2.05 -9.39
N LEU A 105 -8.49 2.27 -8.25
CA LEU A 105 -8.62 1.43 -7.07
C LEU A 105 -10.02 1.53 -6.43
N ASN A 106 -10.63 2.71 -6.40
CA ASN A 106 -12.01 2.88 -5.91
C ASN A 106 -13.02 2.06 -6.73
N ALA A 107 -12.76 1.85 -8.02
CA ALA A 107 -13.60 1.06 -8.92
C ALA A 107 -13.33 -0.46 -8.86
N SER A 108 -12.27 -0.90 -8.16
CA SER A 108 -11.78 -2.28 -8.21
C SER A 108 -12.59 -3.31 -7.40
N GLY A 109 -13.49 -2.85 -6.52
CA GLY A 109 -14.29 -3.72 -5.64
C GLY A 109 -13.53 -4.33 -4.45
N TYR A 110 -12.22 -4.06 -4.31
CA TYR A 110 -11.44 -4.48 -3.14
C TYR A 110 -11.78 -3.66 -1.90
N THR A 111 -11.56 -4.26 -0.73
CA THR A 111 -11.58 -3.51 0.53
C THR A 111 -10.24 -2.81 0.71
N MET A 112 -10.21 -1.52 0.40
CA MET A 112 -8.99 -0.73 0.35
C MET A 112 -8.57 -0.21 1.73
N HIS A 113 -7.28 -0.34 2.06
CA HIS A 113 -6.67 0.26 3.24
C HIS A 113 -5.42 1.03 2.84
N TYR A 114 -5.45 2.35 2.95
CA TYR A 114 -4.35 3.23 2.60
C TYR A 114 -3.47 3.47 3.83
N LEU A 115 -2.25 2.98 3.81
CA LEU A 115 -1.25 3.12 4.87
C LEU A 115 -0.33 4.30 4.54
N VAL A 116 -0.64 5.48 5.04
CA VAL A 116 0.02 6.74 4.70
C VAL A 116 1.24 6.97 5.59
N LEU A 117 2.42 6.81 5.01
CA LEU A 117 3.69 7.17 5.62
C LEU A 117 3.88 8.68 5.51
N ARG A 118 3.49 9.43 6.55
CA ARG A 118 3.51 10.91 6.50
C ARG A 118 4.92 11.47 6.37
N SER A 119 5.90 10.87 7.04
CA SER A 119 7.30 11.29 6.96
C SER A 119 8.12 10.44 5.99
N SER A 120 8.99 11.10 5.24
CA SER A 120 10.00 10.45 4.43
C SER A 120 11.12 9.82 5.28
N TRP A 121 11.68 8.72 4.77
CA TRP A 121 12.90 8.10 5.31
C TRP A 121 14.16 8.85 4.84
N SER A 122 14.20 9.23 3.56
CA SER A 122 15.40 9.76 2.90
C SER A 122 15.67 11.22 3.25
N ASP A 123 14.61 11.99 3.51
CA ASP A 123 14.67 13.42 3.79
C ASP A 123 13.65 13.78 4.89
N LYS A 124 13.63 15.06 5.27
CA LYS A 124 12.70 15.61 6.26
C LYS A 124 11.37 16.03 5.65
N GLN A 125 11.07 15.62 4.40
CA GLN A 125 9.80 15.98 3.78
C GLN A 125 8.64 15.24 4.46
N LEU A 126 7.57 15.99 4.67
CA LEU A 126 6.31 15.51 5.22
C LEU A 126 5.23 15.71 4.17
N ILE A 127 4.31 14.75 4.07
CA ILE A 127 3.05 14.98 3.35
C ILE A 127 2.37 16.18 3.99
N SER A 128 2.12 17.21 3.17
CA SER A 128 1.42 18.41 3.60
C SER A 128 -0.01 18.07 4.00
N ASP A 129 -0.60 18.85 4.91
CA ASP A 129 -2.01 18.67 5.26
C ASP A 129 -2.91 18.83 4.02
N GLY A 130 -2.58 19.74 3.10
CA GLY A 130 -3.30 19.91 1.84
C GLY A 130 -3.31 18.63 0.99
N ASP A 131 -2.16 17.99 0.79
CA ASP A 131 -2.07 16.75 0.01
C ASP A 131 -2.73 15.57 0.72
N LEU A 132 -2.68 15.53 2.06
CA LEU A 132 -3.37 14.53 2.84
C LEU A 132 -4.90 14.68 2.73
N GLN A 133 -5.41 15.91 2.78
CA GLN A 133 -6.83 16.18 2.55
C GLN A 133 -7.24 15.86 1.11
N ALA A 134 -6.40 16.20 0.13
CA ALA A 134 -6.64 15.83 -1.26
C ALA A 134 -6.71 14.30 -1.43
N LEU A 135 -5.78 13.55 -0.84
CA LEU A 135 -5.84 12.08 -0.80
C LEU A 135 -7.16 11.58 -0.18
N LYS A 136 -7.52 12.09 1.01
CA LYS A 136 -8.76 11.69 1.69
C LYS A 136 -10.01 11.98 0.84
N SER A 137 -10.03 13.11 0.15
CA SER A 137 -11.15 13.48 -0.74
C SER A 137 -11.26 12.58 -1.99
N LEU A 138 -10.14 12.03 -2.46
CA LEU A 138 -10.09 11.10 -3.59
C LEU A 138 -10.49 9.68 -3.18
N VAL A 139 -10.30 9.28 -1.91
CA VAL A 139 -10.66 7.95 -1.43
C VAL A 139 -12.16 7.89 -1.16
N SER A 140 -12.92 7.38 -2.14
CA SER A 140 -14.37 7.20 -2.00
C SER A 140 -14.76 5.85 -1.37
N ARG A 141 -13.86 4.86 -1.45
CA ARG A 141 -14.05 3.51 -0.88
C ARG A 141 -12.73 3.05 -0.26
N GLY A 142 -12.69 2.95 1.06
CA GLY A 142 -11.53 2.47 1.82
C GLY A 142 -11.27 3.24 3.10
N THR A 143 -10.33 2.75 3.89
CA THR A 143 -9.88 3.39 5.13
C THR A 143 -8.51 4.01 4.94
N VAL A 144 -8.31 5.24 5.44
CA VAL A 144 -7.00 5.92 5.43
C VAL A 144 -6.40 5.89 6.83
N HIS A 145 -5.28 5.19 6.97
CA HIS A 145 -4.48 5.07 8.18
C HIS A 145 -3.25 5.97 8.04
N VAL A 146 -3.05 6.92 8.96
CA VAL A 146 -1.96 7.89 8.87
C VAL A 146 -0.92 7.64 9.95
N PHE A 147 0.32 7.42 9.52
CA PHE A 147 1.46 7.18 10.40
C PHE A 147 2.28 8.47 10.54
N GLU A 148 2.03 9.19 11.63
CA GLU A 148 2.56 10.54 11.92
C GLU A 148 4.05 10.54 12.32
N LYS A 149 4.58 9.40 12.75
CA LYS A 149 5.93 9.27 13.33
C LYS A 149 7.00 9.82 12.36
N LEU A 150 7.88 10.70 12.86
CA LEU A 150 9.02 11.27 12.14
C LEU A 150 10.21 10.30 12.12
N VAL A 151 10.55 9.74 10.95
CA VAL A 151 11.45 8.58 10.84
C VAL A 151 12.77 8.86 10.10
N THR A 152 13.00 10.07 9.60
CA THR A 152 14.17 10.41 8.76
C THR A 152 15.50 9.88 9.31
N GLN A 153 16.13 8.95 8.57
CA GLN A 153 17.42 8.32 8.88
C GLN A 153 17.58 7.71 10.29
N SER A 154 16.48 7.43 11.00
CA SER A 154 16.51 6.84 12.35
C SER A 154 16.06 5.38 12.32
N GLY A 155 17.00 4.44 12.53
CA GLY A 155 16.72 3.00 12.53
C GLY A 155 15.63 2.61 13.54
N VAL A 156 15.77 3.03 14.79
CA VAL A 156 14.79 2.77 15.87
C VAL A 156 13.40 3.28 15.51
N ARG A 157 13.30 4.51 14.99
CA ARG A 157 11.97 5.05 14.61
C ARG A 157 11.39 4.35 13.38
N PHE A 158 12.24 3.80 12.52
CA PHE A 158 11.83 3.00 11.38
C PHE A 158 11.25 1.65 11.81
N GLU A 159 11.90 0.97 12.75
CA GLU A 159 11.40 -0.26 13.38
C GLU A 159 10.05 0.00 14.06
N GLN A 160 9.93 1.05 14.86
CA GLN A 160 8.66 1.43 15.49
C GLN A 160 7.55 1.76 14.49
N ARG A 161 7.87 2.26 13.30
CA ARG A 161 6.89 2.48 12.22
C ARG A 161 6.47 1.15 11.60
N GLN A 162 7.41 0.23 11.42
CA GLN A 162 7.13 -1.09 10.88
C GLN A 162 6.20 -1.88 11.80
N GLU A 163 6.45 -1.85 13.11
CA GLU A 163 5.60 -2.47 14.13
C GLU A 163 4.17 -1.91 14.05
N GLU A 164 4.03 -0.59 14.06
CA GLU A 164 2.73 0.10 13.95
C GLU A 164 1.99 -0.28 12.64
N LEU A 165 2.71 -0.39 11.52
CA LEU A 165 2.13 -0.84 10.25
C LEU A 165 1.67 -2.29 10.32
N ALA A 166 2.47 -3.17 10.91
CA ALA A 166 2.15 -4.59 11.04
C ALA A 166 0.93 -4.80 11.95
N GLU A 167 0.84 -4.07 13.05
CA GLU A 167 -0.31 -4.06 13.97
C GLU A 167 -1.59 -3.70 13.21
N VAL A 168 -1.61 -2.57 12.50
CA VAL A 168 -2.78 -2.12 11.73
C VAL A 168 -3.16 -3.14 10.65
N ILE A 169 -2.19 -3.71 9.93
CA ILE A 169 -2.48 -4.73 8.92
C ILE A 169 -3.11 -5.97 9.56
N ASN A 170 -2.54 -6.46 10.67
CA ASN A 170 -3.02 -7.64 11.37
C ASN A 170 -4.41 -7.43 11.99
N GLU A 171 -4.70 -6.24 12.53
CA GLU A 171 -6.02 -5.87 13.04
C GLU A 171 -7.08 -5.92 11.92
N VAL A 172 -6.76 -5.31 10.78
CA VAL A 172 -7.63 -5.32 9.58
C VAL A 172 -7.89 -6.75 9.08
N LEU A 173 -6.89 -7.62 9.16
CA LEU A 173 -7.00 -9.03 8.73
C LEU A 173 -7.74 -9.90 9.74
N GLY A 174 -7.61 -9.58 11.03
CA GLY A 174 -8.30 -10.26 12.13
C GLY A 174 -9.80 -9.96 12.22
N GLY A 175 -10.29 -8.94 11.50
CA GLY A 175 -11.71 -8.63 11.41
C GLY A 175 -12.26 -7.79 12.58
N CYS A 176 -11.39 -7.11 13.33
CA CYS A 176 -11.84 -6.13 14.33
C CYS A 176 -12.17 -4.79 13.63
N SER A 177 -13.44 -4.62 13.24
CA SER A 177 -14.12 -3.32 13.09
C SER A 177 -15.62 -3.55 13.23
#